data_AF-A0AAJ2U2M0-F1
#
_entry.id   AF-A0AAJ2U2M0-F1
#
_cell.length_a   1.000
_cell.length_b   1.000
_cell.length_c   1.000
_cell.angle_alpha   90.00
_cell.angle_beta   90.00
_cell.angle_gamma   90.00
#
_symmetry.space_group_name_H-M   'P 1'
#
loop_
_entity.id
_entity.type
_entity.pdbx_description
1 polymer ?
#
loop_
_entity_poly.entity_id
_entity_poly.type
_entity_poly.pdbx_seq_one_letter_code
_entity_poly.pdbx_strand_id
1 'polypeptide(L)'
;MEKVIYFDEGSATDILQIEYGGELISVDEEKGTIHFGGKAEASAEVGAGTNFFTAIKAAFSAKASVDTAIANDSLVTKTISNTILADFYKLSSKLKEEKKLHIFKGFRIRPIKNSFAFIKMYTPYMKIIKEESPLLAEMRDFDIHNFDEILENAKGYYELLAYKDNIKIILRFNINTFKNAYRLMDLPRMKLHYYAVEVGEVEEEELSMEREMDTEVQSKRVSARAIIEGKEQTSNDLKVYDVILAGVEAKGN
;
A
#
# COMPACT_ATOMS: atom_id res chain seq x y z
N MET A 1 10.06 -13.10 -7.02
CA MET A 1 8.88 -12.49 -7.66
C MET A 1 9.12 -12.34 -9.16
N GLU A 2 8.21 -12.84 -10.01
CA GLU A 2 8.29 -12.75 -11.48
C GLU A 2 7.73 -11.43 -12.02
N LYS A 3 6.64 -10.95 -11.41
CA LYS A 3 5.95 -9.75 -11.87
C LYS A 3 5.40 -8.95 -10.70
N VAL A 4 5.86 -7.71 -10.57
CA VAL A 4 5.34 -6.74 -9.60
C VAL A 4 4.11 -6.04 -10.18
N ILE A 5 3.01 -6.07 -9.44
CA ILE A 5 1.73 -5.43 -9.79
C ILE A 5 1.50 -4.17 -8.97
N TYR A 6 1.87 -4.21 -7.70
CA TYR A 6 1.69 -3.14 -6.73
C TYR A 6 2.94 -3.04 -5.86
N PHE A 7 3.43 -1.82 -5.61
CA PHE A 7 4.50 -1.59 -4.67
C PHE A 7 4.37 -0.21 -4.01
N ASP A 8 4.12 -0.22 -2.70
CA ASP A 8 4.14 0.95 -1.84
C ASP A 8 5.58 1.27 -1.43
N GLU A 9 6.21 2.11 -2.23
CA GLU A 9 7.61 2.49 -2.07
C GLU A 9 7.84 3.32 -0.80
N GLY A 10 6.86 4.14 -0.39
CA GLY A 10 6.97 4.96 0.82
C GLY A 10 7.04 4.09 2.06
N SER A 11 6.03 3.23 2.26
CA SER A 11 6.03 2.32 3.41
C SER A 11 7.18 1.32 3.39
N ALA A 12 7.59 0.83 2.22
CA ALA A 12 8.78 -0.02 2.11
C ALA A 12 10.05 0.72 2.53
N THR A 13 10.18 2.00 2.18
CA THR A 13 11.32 2.84 2.60
C THR A 13 11.33 3.03 4.10
N ASP A 14 10.19 3.33 4.72
CA ASP A 14 10.08 3.50 6.17
C ASP A 14 10.48 2.22 6.91
N ILE A 15 10.00 1.05 6.43
CA ILE A 15 10.37 -0.25 6.99
C ILE A 15 11.89 -0.47 6.89
N LEU A 16 12.50 -0.21 5.73
CA LEU A 16 13.95 -0.35 5.57
C LEU A 16 14.69 0.59 6.53
N GLN A 17 14.27 1.84 6.66
CA GLN A 17 14.88 2.78 7.60
C GLN A 17 14.77 2.28 9.05
N ILE A 18 13.61 1.81 9.49
CA ILE A 18 13.40 1.29 10.86
C ILE A 18 14.27 0.07 11.11
N GLU A 19 14.28 -0.89 10.18
CA GLU A 19 15.00 -2.16 10.34
C GLU A 19 16.52 -2.01 10.28
N TYR A 20 17.01 -0.97 9.62
CA TYR A 20 18.43 -0.60 9.60
C TYR A 20 18.74 0.57 10.54
N GLY A 21 17.92 0.81 11.57
CA GLY A 21 18.27 1.69 12.69
C GLY A 21 18.29 3.19 12.38
N GLY A 22 17.56 3.64 11.36
CA GLY A 22 17.51 5.04 10.95
C GLY A 22 18.79 5.52 10.29
N GLU A 23 19.51 4.60 9.62
CA GLU A 23 20.80 4.89 9.00
C GLU A 23 20.76 6.05 8.00
N LEU A 24 19.61 6.42 7.42
CA LEU A 24 19.43 7.70 6.70
C LEU A 24 18.84 8.73 7.67
N ILE A 25 19.65 9.66 8.20
CA ILE A 25 19.18 10.69 9.13
C ILE A 25 18.58 11.87 8.38
N SER A 26 19.22 12.34 7.31
CA SER A 26 18.71 13.47 6.54
C SER A 26 19.38 13.58 5.18
N VAL A 27 18.65 14.19 4.25
CA VAL A 27 19.14 14.63 2.95
C VAL A 27 19.14 16.15 2.96
N ASP A 28 20.32 16.77 2.83
CA ASP A 28 20.45 18.20 2.58
C ASP A 28 20.39 18.40 1.06
N GLU A 29 19.20 18.72 0.56
CA GLU A 29 18.95 18.92 -0.87
C GLU A 29 19.70 20.15 -1.42
N GLU A 30 19.95 21.18 -0.60
CA GLU A 30 20.68 22.38 -1.00
C GLU A 30 22.18 22.11 -1.18
N LYS A 31 22.76 21.24 -0.35
CA LYS A 31 24.19 20.87 -0.41
C LYS A 31 24.46 19.58 -1.15
N GLY A 32 23.43 18.83 -1.54
CA GLY A 32 23.57 17.51 -2.16
C GLY A 32 24.22 16.47 -1.23
N THR A 33 24.15 16.66 0.10
CA THR A 33 24.81 15.80 1.08
C THR A 33 23.79 14.94 1.83
N ILE A 34 24.10 13.65 1.97
CA ILE A 34 23.29 12.72 2.77
C ILE A 34 24.01 12.45 4.09
N HIS A 35 23.28 12.60 5.19
CA HIS A 35 23.74 12.27 6.53
C HIS A 35 23.25 10.88 6.92
N PHE A 36 24.20 9.98 7.19
CA PHE A 36 23.89 8.67 7.72
C PHE A 36 24.06 8.62 9.23
N GLY A 37 23.10 8.00 9.93
CA GLY A 37 23.03 7.95 11.38
C GLY A 37 23.83 6.85 12.02
N GLY A 38 25.00 7.20 12.56
CA GLY A 38 25.73 6.30 13.42
C GLY A 38 25.24 6.38 14.87
N LYS A 39 24.52 5.36 15.34
CA LYS A 39 24.70 4.91 16.73
C LYS A 39 25.66 3.73 16.70
N ALA A 40 26.93 4.07 16.91
CA ALA A 40 27.99 3.14 17.21
C ALA A 40 27.69 2.48 18.57
N GLU A 41 27.09 1.29 18.55
CA GLU A 41 27.31 0.25 19.56
C GLU A 41 26.81 -1.12 19.03
N ALA A 42 27.78 -1.97 18.71
CA ALA A 42 27.70 -3.45 18.70
C ALA A 42 26.63 -4.16 17.84
N SER A 43 26.80 -4.15 16.52
CA SER A 43 26.94 -5.41 15.76
C SER A 43 27.53 -5.09 14.38
N ALA A 44 28.67 -5.70 14.08
CA ALA A 44 29.44 -5.49 12.85
C ALA A 44 28.77 -6.06 11.57
N GLU A 45 27.47 -6.37 11.62
CA GLU A 45 26.70 -6.86 10.47
C GLU A 45 25.87 -5.76 9.79
N VAL A 46 25.62 -4.62 10.44
CA VAL A 46 24.65 -3.63 9.94
C VAL A 46 25.27 -2.61 8.96
N GLY A 47 26.58 -2.33 9.06
CA GLY A 47 27.24 -1.31 8.23
C GLY A 47 27.65 -1.69 6.80
N ALA A 48 27.29 -2.88 6.30
CA ALA A 48 27.80 -3.41 5.02
C ALA A 48 26.71 -3.94 4.04
N GLY A 49 25.42 -3.84 4.36
CA GLY A 49 24.45 -4.82 3.85
C GLY A 49 23.41 -4.38 2.81
N THR A 50 23.15 -3.09 2.60
CA THR A 50 21.95 -2.67 1.83
C THR A 50 22.33 -1.89 0.57
N ASN A 51 21.82 -2.38 -0.56
CA ASN A 51 22.04 -1.74 -1.85
C ASN A 51 21.30 -0.39 -1.90
N PHE A 52 20.22 -0.24 -1.12
CA PHE A 52 19.37 0.94 -1.05
C PHE A 52 20.13 2.20 -0.64
N PHE A 53 20.85 2.18 0.49
CA PHE A 53 21.63 3.34 0.96
C PHE A 53 22.73 3.71 -0.02
N THR A 54 23.37 2.71 -0.62
CA THR A 54 24.38 2.90 -1.67
C THR A 54 23.77 3.56 -2.92
N ALA A 55 22.59 3.12 -3.35
CA ALA A 55 21.90 3.68 -4.52
C ALA A 55 21.47 5.13 -4.30
N ILE A 56 20.94 5.47 -3.12
CA ILE A 56 20.64 6.85 -2.75
C ILE A 56 21.91 7.71 -2.75
N LYS A 57 22.99 7.23 -2.11
CA LYS A 57 24.26 7.98 -2.06
C LYS A 57 24.83 8.26 -3.45
N ALA A 58 24.79 7.27 -4.33
CA ALA A 58 25.23 7.42 -5.72
C ALA A 58 24.37 8.44 -6.48
N ALA A 59 23.04 8.40 -6.32
CA ALA A 59 22.13 9.32 -6.98
C ALA A 59 22.37 10.79 -6.59
N PHE A 60 22.58 11.07 -5.30
CA PHE A 60 22.89 12.42 -4.82
C PHE A 60 24.28 12.89 -5.26
N SER A 61 25.29 12.01 -5.19
CA SER A 61 26.65 12.34 -5.64
C SER A 61 26.68 12.69 -7.14
N ALA A 62 25.89 11.98 -7.95
CA ALA A 62 25.72 12.30 -9.37
C ALA A 62 25.07 13.68 -9.57
N LYS A 63 24.05 14.04 -8.78
CA LYS A 63 23.39 15.36 -8.85
C LYS A 63 24.33 16.52 -8.46
N ALA A 64 25.22 16.32 -7.48
CA ALA A 64 26.14 17.37 -7.01
C ALA A 64 27.34 17.64 -7.94
N SER A 65 27.67 16.71 -8.85
CA SER A 65 28.91 16.76 -9.64
C SER A 65 28.77 17.40 -11.03
N VAL A 66 27.57 17.75 -11.50
CA VAL A 66 27.34 18.09 -12.91
C VAL A 66 26.52 19.36 -13.09
N ASP A 67 27.20 20.46 -13.45
CA ASP A 67 26.61 21.76 -13.80
C ASP A 67 26.01 21.82 -15.23
N THR A 68 25.95 20.71 -15.98
CA THR A 68 25.07 20.48 -17.17
C THR A 68 25.43 19.15 -17.86
N ALA A 69 24.55 18.13 -17.80
CA ALA A 69 24.31 17.11 -18.85
C ALA A 69 23.51 15.89 -18.33
N ILE A 70 22.19 15.92 -18.55
CA ILE A 70 21.32 14.76 -18.88
C ILE A 70 21.57 13.45 -18.09
N ALA A 71 21.48 13.49 -16.76
CA ALA A 71 20.95 12.32 -16.05
C ALA A 71 19.43 12.40 -16.18
N ASN A 72 18.81 11.53 -16.97
CA ASN A 72 17.36 11.44 -17.00
C ASN A 72 16.88 11.10 -15.59
N ASP A 73 16.24 12.05 -14.91
CA ASP A 73 15.75 11.92 -13.52
C ASP A 73 14.90 10.64 -13.36
N SER A 74 14.19 10.23 -14.42
CA SER A 74 13.44 8.97 -14.47
C SER A 74 14.28 7.68 -14.34
N LEU A 75 15.53 7.65 -14.82
CA LEU A 75 16.41 6.47 -14.68
C LEU A 75 16.98 6.37 -13.26
N VAL A 76 17.35 7.51 -12.67
CA VAL A 76 17.83 7.59 -11.29
C VAL A 76 16.72 7.17 -10.33
N THR A 77 15.52 7.74 -10.47
CA THR A 77 14.35 7.41 -9.66
C THR A 77 13.95 5.94 -9.82
N LYS A 78 13.97 5.37 -11.03
CA LYS A 78 13.73 3.93 -11.23
C LYS A 78 14.78 3.06 -10.57
N THR A 79 16.05 3.46 -10.60
CA THR A 79 17.13 2.69 -9.96
C THR A 79 16.95 2.66 -8.45
N ILE A 80 16.61 3.80 -7.83
CA ILE A 80 16.31 3.87 -6.39
C ILE A 80 15.09 3.00 -6.07
N SER A 81 13.96 3.21 -6.77
CA SER A 81 12.72 2.45 -6.57
C SER A 81 12.92 0.93 -6.68
N ASN A 82 13.66 0.47 -7.70
CA ASN A 82 13.97 -0.94 -7.87
C ASN A 82 14.89 -1.49 -6.77
N THR A 83 15.78 -0.65 -6.23
CA THR A 83 16.67 -1.03 -5.15
C THR A 83 15.91 -1.15 -3.82
N ILE A 84 15.00 -0.21 -3.52
CA ILE A 84 14.07 -0.30 -2.37
C ILE A 84 13.27 -1.60 -2.48
N LEU A 85 12.67 -1.86 -3.66
CA LEU A 85 11.90 -3.07 -3.90
C LEU A 85 12.73 -4.33 -3.66
N ALA A 86 13.95 -4.40 -4.20
CA ALA A 86 14.81 -5.56 -4.06
C ALA A 86 15.21 -5.81 -2.60
N ASP A 87 15.57 -4.76 -1.87
CA ASP A 87 16.01 -4.87 -0.48
C ASP A 87 14.83 -5.19 0.45
N PHE A 88 13.67 -4.54 0.27
CA PHE A 88 12.44 -4.91 0.98
C PHE A 88 12.05 -6.37 0.73
N TYR A 89 12.10 -6.82 -0.54
CA TYR A 89 11.75 -8.19 -0.89
C TYR A 89 12.68 -9.20 -0.23
N LYS A 90 13.99 -8.95 -0.20
CA LYS A 90 14.96 -9.79 0.53
C LYS A 90 14.65 -9.82 2.03
N LEU A 91 14.36 -8.66 2.62
CA LEU A 91 14.07 -8.50 4.05
C LEU A 91 12.73 -9.14 4.46
N SER A 92 11.79 -9.29 3.52
CA SER A 92 10.43 -9.77 3.78
C SER A 92 10.35 -11.13 4.47
N SER A 93 11.30 -12.04 4.21
CA SER A 93 11.32 -13.35 4.85
C SER A 93 11.65 -13.25 6.34
N LYS A 94 12.65 -12.43 6.69
CA LYS A 94 13.01 -12.11 8.08
C LYS A 94 11.84 -11.42 8.79
N LEU A 95 11.24 -10.39 8.17
CA LEU A 95 10.09 -9.69 8.76
C LEU A 95 8.90 -10.61 9.01
N LYS A 96 8.69 -11.60 8.14
CA LYS A 96 7.67 -12.62 8.35
C LYS A 96 7.99 -13.51 9.55
N GLU A 97 9.23 -13.98 9.68
CA GLU A 97 9.66 -14.80 10.83
C GLU A 97 9.51 -14.04 12.14
N GLU A 98 9.79 -12.74 12.14
CA GLU A 98 9.61 -11.83 13.27
C GLU A 98 8.14 -11.40 13.49
N LYS A 99 7.20 -11.89 12.66
CA LYS A 99 5.76 -11.55 12.71
C LYS A 99 5.46 -10.06 12.51
N LYS A 100 6.36 -9.31 11.88
CA LYS A 100 6.16 -7.91 11.46
C LYS A 100 5.49 -7.79 10.09
N LEU A 101 5.52 -8.86 9.29
CA LEU A 101 4.96 -8.90 7.93
C LEU A 101 4.17 -10.20 7.69
N HIS A 102 3.00 -10.07 7.09
CA HIS A 102 2.16 -11.18 6.67
C HIS A 102 2.29 -11.41 5.16
N ILE A 103 2.43 -12.67 4.75
CA ILE A 103 2.47 -13.05 3.33
C ILE A 103 1.25 -13.93 3.00
N PHE A 104 0.24 -13.31 2.38
CA PHE A 104 -0.99 -13.97 1.99
C PHE A 104 -0.85 -14.63 0.62
N LYS A 105 -0.88 -15.97 0.60
CA LYS A 105 -0.73 -16.80 -0.61
C LYS A 105 -2.03 -17.53 -0.95
N GLY A 106 -2.46 -17.40 -2.21
CA GLY A 106 -3.66 -18.08 -2.73
C GLY A 106 -4.98 -17.46 -2.28
N PHE A 107 -4.94 -16.23 -1.74
CA PHE A 107 -6.13 -15.47 -1.43
C PHE A 107 -6.75 -14.94 -2.72
N ARG A 108 -8.07 -15.01 -2.82
CA ARG A 108 -8.85 -14.28 -3.82
C ARG A 108 -9.26 -12.95 -3.22
N ILE A 109 -9.38 -11.92 -4.06
CA ILE A 109 -9.85 -10.62 -3.61
C ILE A 109 -11.03 -10.15 -4.43
N ARG A 110 -11.93 -9.38 -3.81
CA ARG A 110 -13.06 -8.73 -4.47
C ARG A 110 -13.40 -7.40 -3.79
N PRO A 111 -13.98 -6.43 -4.50
CA PRO A 111 -14.57 -5.28 -3.85
C PRO A 111 -15.76 -5.71 -2.99
N ILE A 112 -16.02 -4.94 -1.93
CA ILE A 112 -17.22 -5.08 -1.11
C ILE A 112 -18.36 -4.32 -1.80
N LYS A 113 -19.54 -4.91 -1.88
CA LYS A 113 -20.68 -4.29 -2.57
C LYS A 113 -20.96 -2.90 -1.97
N ASN A 114 -21.17 -1.90 -2.83
CA ASN A 114 -21.45 -0.51 -2.45
C ASN A 114 -20.32 0.17 -1.64
N SER A 115 -19.09 -0.38 -1.61
CA SER A 115 -17.94 0.32 -1.04
C SER A 115 -17.35 1.33 -2.03
N PHE A 116 -16.51 2.24 -1.53
CA PHE A 116 -15.76 3.16 -2.38
C PHE A 116 -14.91 2.44 -3.45
N ALA A 117 -14.25 1.35 -3.07
CA ALA A 117 -13.47 0.54 -4.01
C ALA A 117 -14.34 -0.10 -5.10
N PHE A 118 -15.56 -0.55 -4.76
CA PHE A 118 -16.52 -1.05 -5.73
C PHE A 118 -16.88 0.02 -6.75
N ILE A 119 -17.31 1.20 -6.30
CA ILE A 119 -17.75 2.26 -7.20
C ILE A 119 -16.58 2.70 -8.10
N LYS A 120 -15.38 2.94 -7.54
CA LYS A 120 -14.19 3.31 -8.32
C LYS A 120 -13.82 2.30 -9.40
N MET A 121 -14.00 1.01 -9.15
CA MET A 121 -13.78 -0.01 -10.19
C MET A 121 -14.68 0.24 -11.41
N TYR A 122 -15.95 0.62 -11.21
CA TYR A 122 -16.92 0.73 -12.29
C TYR A 122 -17.09 2.15 -12.86
N THR A 123 -16.64 3.20 -12.16
CA THR A 123 -16.71 4.61 -12.61
C THR A 123 -16.24 4.82 -14.06
N PRO A 124 -15.13 4.19 -14.54
CA PRO A 124 -14.70 4.36 -15.93
C PRO A 124 -15.75 3.91 -16.97
N TYR A 125 -16.55 2.89 -16.66
CA TYR A 125 -17.62 2.42 -17.54
C TYR A 125 -18.88 3.27 -17.42
N MET A 126 -19.15 3.80 -16.23
CA MET A 126 -20.31 4.67 -16.00
C MET A 126 -20.24 5.93 -16.86
N LYS A 127 -19.04 6.48 -17.09
CA LYS A 127 -18.83 7.64 -18.00
C LYS A 127 -19.28 7.39 -19.45
N ILE A 128 -19.44 6.14 -19.87
CA ILE A 128 -19.91 5.76 -21.21
C ILE A 128 -21.45 5.66 -21.24
N ILE A 129 -22.06 5.37 -20.10
CA ILE A 129 -23.51 5.19 -19.98
C ILE A 129 -24.17 6.56 -19.95
N LYS A 130 -25.23 6.75 -20.75
CA LYS A 130 -26.02 7.99 -20.72
C LYS A 130 -26.64 8.18 -19.33
N GLU A 131 -26.64 9.41 -18.83
CA GLU A 131 -27.15 9.76 -17.49
C GLU A 131 -28.61 9.32 -17.28
N GLU A 132 -29.45 9.42 -18.32
CA GLU A 132 -30.85 9.00 -18.26
C GLU A 132 -31.06 7.47 -18.26
N SER A 133 -30.00 6.68 -18.47
CA SER A 133 -30.07 5.22 -18.54
C SER A 133 -30.62 4.61 -17.25
N PRO A 134 -31.54 3.62 -17.33
CA PRO A 134 -31.99 2.87 -16.15
C PRO A 134 -30.85 2.17 -15.39
N LEU A 135 -29.71 1.91 -16.06
CA LEU A 135 -28.52 1.32 -15.44
C LEU A 135 -27.86 2.22 -14.37
N LEU A 136 -28.13 3.52 -14.40
CA LEU A 136 -27.63 4.50 -13.44
C LEU A 136 -28.74 5.01 -12.50
N ALA A 137 -29.94 4.44 -12.55
CA ALA A 137 -31.09 4.96 -11.79
C ALA A 137 -30.82 5.03 -10.27
N GLU A 138 -30.12 4.03 -9.72
CA GLU A 138 -29.72 3.99 -8.29
C GLU A 138 -28.58 4.95 -7.94
N MET A 139 -27.93 5.56 -8.94
CA MET A 139 -26.79 6.46 -8.76
C MET A 139 -27.06 7.90 -9.21
N ARG A 140 -28.33 8.24 -9.53
CA ARG A 140 -28.72 9.60 -9.98
C ARG A 140 -28.49 10.68 -8.95
N ASP A 141 -28.48 10.33 -7.67
CA ASP A 141 -28.24 11.28 -6.57
C ASP A 141 -26.74 11.53 -6.33
N PHE A 142 -25.85 10.84 -7.05
CA PHE A 142 -24.40 11.01 -6.94
C PHE A 142 -23.85 11.75 -8.17
N ASP A 143 -22.92 12.68 -7.93
CA ASP A 143 -22.15 13.32 -8.98
C ASP A 143 -21.06 12.35 -9.49
N ILE A 144 -21.43 11.53 -10.47
CA ILE A 144 -20.55 10.53 -11.08
C ILE A 144 -19.35 11.19 -11.78
N HIS A 145 -19.49 12.41 -12.28
CA HIS A 145 -18.44 13.11 -13.03
C HIS A 145 -17.29 13.54 -12.11
N ASN A 146 -17.62 14.02 -10.91
CA ASN A 146 -16.64 14.45 -9.89
C ASN A 146 -16.28 13.34 -8.90
N PHE A 147 -16.88 12.15 -9.02
CA PHE A 147 -16.66 11.04 -8.10
C PHE A 147 -15.18 10.64 -7.95
N ASP A 148 -14.43 10.66 -9.06
CA ASP A 148 -13.00 10.31 -9.03
C ASP A 148 -12.17 11.28 -8.17
N GLU A 149 -12.40 12.58 -8.32
CA GLU A 149 -11.70 13.63 -7.58
C GLU A 149 -12.12 13.64 -6.10
N ILE A 150 -13.42 13.54 -5.84
CA ILE A 150 -13.96 13.48 -4.47
C ILE A 150 -13.39 12.26 -3.73
N LEU A 151 -13.33 11.10 -4.41
CA LEU A 151 -12.78 9.90 -3.82
C LEU A 151 -11.29 10.03 -3.48
N GLU A 152 -10.48 10.55 -4.40
CA GLU A 152 -9.04 10.72 -4.21
C GLU A 152 -8.73 11.69 -3.06
N ASN A 153 -9.60 12.68 -2.83
CA ASN A 153 -9.52 13.58 -1.69
C ASN A 153 -10.03 12.95 -0.38
N ALA A 154 -11.02 12.06 -0.45
CA ALA A 154 -11.64 11.46 0.72
C ALA A 154 -10.82 10.29 1.30
N LYS A 155 -10.21 9.47 0.44
CA LYS A 155 -9.43 8.29 0.82
C LYS A 155 -8.18 8.15 -0.02
N GLY A 156 -7.05 7.85 0.64
CA GLY A 156 -5.77 7.54 -0.02
C GLY A 156 -5.60 6.07 -0.43
N TYR A 157 -6.58 5.21 -0.13
CA TYR A 157 -6.49 3.76 -0.33
C TYR A 157 -7.83 3.11 -0.70
N TYR A 158 -7.74 1.92 -1.28
CA TYR A 158 -8.85 1.03 -1.58
C TYR A 158 -8.89 -0.16 -0.63
N GLU A 159 -10.06 -0.46 -0.08
CA GLU A 159 -10.31 -1.65 0.74
C GLU A 159 -10.94 -2.76 -0.10
N LEU A 160 -10.27 -3.91 -0.17
CA LEU A 160 -10.77 -5.11 -0.81
C LEU A 160 -10.87 -6.26 0.20
N LEU A 161 -11.98 -7.00 0.14
CA LEU A 161 -12.11 -8.24 0.89
C LEU A 161 -11.21 -9.29 0.25
N ALA A 162 -10.27 -9.83 1.03
CA ALA A 162 -9.48 -10.98 0.66
C ALA A 162 -9.96 -12.20 1.43
N TYR A 163 -10.10 -13.32 0.73
CA TYR A 163 -10.62 -14.55 1.30
C TYR A 163 -9.91 -15.79 0.77
N LYS A 164 -9.78 -16.78 1.65
CA LYS A 164 -9.27 -18.11 1.35
C LYS A 164 -9.85 -19.08 2.35
N ASP A 165 -10.51 -20.13 1.86
CA ASP A 165 -11.21 -21.11 2.70
C ASP A 165 -12.19 -20.38 3.65
N ASN A 166 -12.05 -20.55 4.96
CA ASN A 166 -12.88 -19.86 5.97
C ASN A 166 -12.25 -18.57 6.51
N ILE A 167 -11.12 -18.12 5.95
CA ILE A 167 -10.42 -16.91 6.39
C ILE A 167 -10.86 -15.74 5.51
N LYS A 168 -11.27 -14.66 6.17
CA LYS A 168 -11.57 -13.36 5.55
C LYS A 168 -10.73 -12.28 6.24
N ILE A 169 -10.18 -11.37 5.44
CA ILE A 169 -9.41 -10.20 5.89
C ILE A 169 -9.66 -9.04 4.93
N ILE A 170 -9.30 -7.83 5.32
CA ILE A 170 -9.30 -6.66 4.46
C ILE A 170 -7.87 -6.34 4.04
N LEU A 171 -7.66 -6.18 2.73
CA LEU A 171 -6.41 -5.66 2.17
C LEU A 171 -6.63 -4.23 1.70
N ARG A 172 -5.80 -3.32 2.18
CA ARG A 172 -5.75 -1.93 1.76
C ARG A 172 -4.64 -1.71 0.75
N PHE A 173 -4.99 -1.04 -0.35
CA PHE A 173 -4.09 -0.71 -1.45
C PHE A 173 -4.08 0.79 -1.66
N ASN A 174 -2.93 1.44 -1.52
CA ASN A 174 -2.78 2.87 -1.82
C ASN A 174 -3.08 3.15 -3.31
N ILE A 175 -3.72 4.30 -3.59
CA ILE A 175 -4.30 4.58 -4.92
C ILE A 175 -3.22 4.74 -6.01
N ASN A 176 -2.05 5.26 -5.67
CA ASN A 176 -1.01 5.69 -6.62
C ASN A 176 0.23 4.77 -6.67
N THR A 177 0.09 3.49 -6.30
CA THR A 177 1.22 2.55 -6.13
C THR A 177 1.19 1.36 -7.09
N PHE A 178 0.19 1.26 -7.97
CA PHE A 178 0.15 0.26 -9.04
C PHE A 178 1.27 0.48 -10.06
N LYS A 179 1.91 -0.61 -10.48
CA LYS A 179 3.01 -0.59 -11.45
C LYS A 179 2.53 -1.07 -12.82
N ASN A 180 3.31 -0.81 -13.87
CA ASN A 180 3.13 -1.41 -15.20
C ASN A 180 1.72 -1.25 -15.82
N ALA A 181 1.06 -0.11 -15.57
CA ALA A 181 -0.29 0.21 -16.05
C ALA A 181 -1.42 -0.70 -15.53
N TYR A 182 -1.17 -1.51 -14.49
CA TYR A 182 -2.23 -2.23 -13.80
C TYR A 182 -3.13 -1.26 -13.03
N ARG A 183 -4.39 -1.64 -12.88
CA ARG A 183 -5.41 -0.90 -12.14
C ARG A 183 -6.08 -1.80 -11.10
N LEU A 184 -6.81 -1.17 -10.19
CA LEU A 184 -7.57 -1.85 -9.14
C LEU A 184 -8.44 -3.01 -9.68
N MET A 185 -9.11 -2.80 -10.81
CA MET A 185 -9.96 -3.81 -11.47
C MET A 185 -9.24 -5.07 -11.96
N ASP A 186 -7.93 -5.01 -12.17
CA ASP A 186 -7.17 -6.14 -12.68
C ASP A 186 -6.90 -7.17 -11.57
N LEU A 187 -6.81 -6.72 -10.31
CA LEU A 187 -6.37 -7.54 -9.19
C LEU A 187 -7.22 -8.79 -8.94
N PRO A 188 -8.57 -8.75 -8.99
CA PRO A 188 -9.39 -9.95 -8.77
C PRO A 188 -9.15 -11.08 -9.77
N ARG A 189 -8.53 -10.78 -10.93
CA ARG A 189 -8.25 -11.74 -12.01
C ARG A 189 -6.84 -12.31 -11.94
N MET A 190 -6.04 -11.94 -10.94
CA MET A 190 -4.64 -12.33 -10.81
C MET A 190 -4.42 -13.29 -9.64
N LYS A 191 -3.36 -14.10 -9.75
CA LYS A 191 -2.88 -14.96 -8.66
C LYS A 191 -1.70 -14.26 -7.98
N LEU A 192 -2.01 -13.40 -7.03
CA LEU A 192 -1.01 -12.57 -6.35
C LEU A 192 -0.64 -13.15 -4.99
N HIS A 193 0.60 -12.88 -4.58
CA HIS A 193 1.01 -12.93 -3.19
C HIS A 193 1.03 -11.51 -2.65
N TYR A 194 0.42 -11.32 -1.47
CA TYR A 194 0.32 -10.02 -0.83
C TYR A 194 1.22 -9.99 0.40
N TYR A 195 2.16 -9.06 0.42
CA TYR A 195 3.06 -8.78 1.53
C TYR A 195 2.51 -7.56 2.25
N ALA A 196 2.00 -7.75 3.47
CA ALA A 196 1.18 -6.75 4.13
C ALA A 196 1.41 -6.70 5.64
N VAL A 197 1.16 -5.54 6.24
CA VAL A 197 1.31 -5.28 7.68
C VAL A 197 -0.06 -5.16 8.31
N GLU A 198 -0.29 -5.79 9.47
CA GLU A 198 -1.56 -5.67 10.20
C GLU A 198 -1.68 -4.27 10.82
N VAL A 199 -2.81 -3.60 10.61
CA VAL A 199 -2.99 -2.17 10.94
C VAL A 199 -4.29 -1.88 11.68
N GLY A 200 -5.16 -2.87 11.83
CA GLY A 200 -6.39 -2.73 12.61
C GLY A 200 -7.39 -3.83 12.33
N GLU A 201 -8.62 -3.59 12.75
CA GLU A 201 -9.77 -4.49 12.61
C GLU A 201 -11.01 -3.65 12.23
N VAL A 202 -11.95 -4.24 11.48
CA VAL A 202 -13.18 -3.58 11.01
C VAL A 202 -14.29 -4.61 10.77
N GLU A 203 -15.56 -4.24 10.98
CA GLU A 203 -16.70 -5.08 10.59
C GLU A 203 -16.91 -5.02 9.05
N GLU A 204 -17.38 -6.11 8.40
CA GLU A 204 -17.53 -6.12 6.92
C GLU A 204 -18.61 -5.11 6.47
N GLU A 205 -19.69 -4.97 7.25
CA GLU A 205 -20.82 -4.08 6.97
C GLU A 205 -20.43 -2.60 7.00
N GLU A 206 -19.44 -2.29 7.83
CA GLU A 206 -18.90 -0.96 8.08
C GLU A 206 -18.11 -0.37 6.90
N LEU A 207 -17.77 -1.18 5.90
CA LEU A 207 -17.01 -0.80 4.69
C LEU A 207 -17.91 -0.39 3.51
N SER A 208 -19.22 -0.43 3.69
CA SER A 208 -20.17 0.16 2.74
C SER A 208 -20.12 1.70 2.84
N MET A 209 -20.23 2.38 1.70
CA MET A 209 -20.17 3.85 1.66
C MET A 209 -21.19 4.51 2.60
N GLU A 210 -22.42 4.00 2.62
CA GLU A 210 -23.50 4.50 3.49
C GLU A 210 -23.10 4.45 4.97
N ARG A 211 -22.50 3.34 5.42
CA ARG A 211 -22.06 3.16 6.81
C ARG A 211 -20.83 3.98 7.15
N GLU A 212 -19.91 4.15 6.19
CA GLU A 212 -18.76 5.01 6.40
C GLU A 212 -19.14 6.49 6.55
N MET A 213 -20.22 6.93 5.90
CA MET A 213 -20.73 8.30 5.99
C MET A 213 -21.69 8.52 7.17
N ASP A 214 -22.10 7.45 7.86
CA ASP A 214 -22.99 7.50 9.00
C ASP A 214 -22.26 8.02 10.26
N THR A 215 -22.59 9.23 10.69
CA THR A 215 -21.99 9.90 11.84
C THR A 215 -22.32 9.24 13.18
N GLU A 216 -23.44 8.51 13.28
CA GLU A 216 -23.79 7.74 14.48
C GLU A 216 -22.92 6.49 14.60
N VAL A 217 -22.59 5.84 13.48
CA VAL A 217 -21.64 4.71 13.44
C VAL A 217 -20.25 5.20 13.82
N GLN A 218 -19.79 6.33 13.26
CA GLN A 218 -18.48 6.90 13.60
C GLN A 218 -18.34 7.29 15.08
N SER A 219 -19.37 7.92 15.67
CA SER A 219 -19.35 8.29 17.09
C SER A 219 -19.37 7.07 18.02
N LYS A 220 -20.14 6.02 17.66
CA LYS A 220 -20.11 4.74 18.36
C LYS A 220 -18.72 4.09 18.30
N ARG A 221 -18.01 4.11 17.16
CA ARG A 221 -16.63 3.59 17.06
C ARG A 221 -15.66 4.28 18.01
N VAL A 222 -15.69 5.60 18.08
CA VAL A 222 -14.81 6.36 18.99
C VAL A 222 -15.10 5.97 20.45
N SER A 223 -16.38 5.85 20.80
CA SER A 223 -16.79 5.44 22.15
C SER A 223 -16.43 3.98 22.47
N ALA A 224 -16.61 3.06 21.52
CA ALA A 224 -16.32 1.65 21.69
C ALA A 224 -14.81 1.41 21.80
N ARG A 225 -13.98 2.05 20.96
CA ARG A 225 -12.51 1.98 21.07
C ARG A 225 -12.00 2.48 22.42
N ALA A 226 -12.58 3.54 22.97
CA ALA A 226 -12.24 4.03 24.31
C ALA A 226 -12.61 3.05 25.45
N ILE A 227 -13.51 2.08 25.19
CA ILE A 227 -13.96 1.06 26.14
C ILE A 227 -13.23 -0.29 25.92
N ILE A 228 -12.81 -0.59 24.68
CA ILE A 228 -12.22 -1.87 24.24
C ILE A 228 -10.77 -2.05 24.70
N GLU A 229 -10.08 -1.02 25.21
CA GLU A 229 -8.76 -1.17 25.87
C GLU A 229 -8.73 -2.20 27.03
N GLY A 230 -9.87 -2.83 27.39
CA GLY A 230 -9.95 -3.94 28.33
C GLY A 230 -10.88 -5.13 28.02
N LYS A 231 -11.37 -5.37 26.78
CA LYS A 231 -12.21 -6.56 26.49
C LYS A 231 -11.99 -7.23 25.11
N GLU A 232 -12.25 -8.55 25.09
CA GLU A 232 -12.06 -9.50 23.99
C GLU A 232 -12.80 -9.16 22.67
N GLN A 233 -12.15 -9.52 21.56
CA GLN A 233 -12.60 -9.44 20.17
C GLN A 233 -14.04 -9.95 19.97
N THR A 234 -14.87 -9.15 19.30
CA THR A 234 -16.15 -9.59 18.74
C THR A 234 -15.90 -10.55 17.58
N SER A 235 -16.70 -11.61 17.48
CA SER A 235 -16.45 -12.75 16.56
C SER A 235 -16.61 -12.45 15.07
N ASN A 236 -16.85 -11.20 14.68
CA ASN A 236 -17.20 -10.81 13.31
C ASN A 236 -16.22 -9.79 12.69
N ASP A 237 -15.24 -9.34 13.46
CA ASP A 237 -14.29 -8.33 13.01
C ASP A 237 -13.26 -8.94 12.05
N LEU A 238 -13.02 -8.25 10.94
CA LEU A 238 -12.03 -8.61 9.95
C LEU A 238 -10.74 -7.84 10.21
N LYS A 239 -9.63 -8.57 10.32
CA LYS A 239 -8.29 -7.95 10.37
C LYS A 239 -8.00 -7.19 9.08
N VAL A 240 -7.46 -6.00 9.24
CA VAL A 240 -7.09 -5.06 8.18
C VAL A 240 -5.58 -5.05 8.01
N TYR A 241 -5.14 -5.16 6.76
CA TYR A 241 -3.74 -5.16 6.40
C TYR A 241 -3.43 -4.13 5.31
N ASP A 242 -2.38 -3.32 5.52
CA ASP A 242 -1.82 -2.47 4.47
C ASP A 242 -0.87 -3.27 3.60
N VAL A 243 -1.17 -3.37 2.31
CA VAL A 243 -0.32 -4.07 1.34
C VAL A 243 0.86 -3.18 1.01
N ILE A 244 2.07 -3.73 1.17
CA ILE A 244 3.33 -3.08 0.81
C ILE A 244 3.79 -3.53 -0.57
N LEU A 245 3.65 -4.82 -0.88
CA LEU A 245 4.05 -5.41 -2.16
C LEU A 245 3.02 -6.46 -2.58
N ALA A 246 2.61 -6.43 -3.85
CA ALA A 246 1.87 -7.53 -4.45
C ALA A 246 2.38 -7.88 -5.84
N GLY A 247 2.48 -9.19 -6.09
CA GLY A 247 2.96 -9.68 -7.37
C GLY A 247 2.78 -11.18 -7.57
N VAL A 248 3.11 -11.62 -8.78
CA VAL A 248 3.13 -13.03 -9.17
C VAL A 248 4.47 -13.61 -8.80
N GLU A 249 4.45 -14.71 -8.04
CA GLU A 249 5.65 -15.50 -7.76
C GLU A 249 5.86 -16.58 -8.82
N ALA A 250 7.13 -16.90 -9.06
CA ALA A 250 7.49 -18.04 -9.88
C ALA A 250 6.90 -19.30 -9.28
N LYS A 251 6.30 -20.14 -10.13
CA LYS A 251 6.04 -21.52 -9.72
C LYS A 251 7.40 -22.16 -9.51
N GLY A 252 7.68 -22.60 -8.28
CA GLY A 252 8.80 -23.52 -8.05
C GLY A 252 8.59 -24.73 -8.95
N ASN A 253 9.57 -25.04 -9.80
CA ASN A 253 9.65 -26.33 -10.48
C ASN A 253 9.90 -27.43 -9.45
#